data_AF-A0A9E8EJC5-F1
#
_entry.id   AF-A0A9E8EJC5-F1
#
_cell.length_a   1.000
_cell.length_b   1.000
_cell.length_c   1.000
_cell.angle_alpha   90.00
_cell.angle_beta   90.00
_cell.angle_gamma   90.00
#
_symmetry.space_group_name_H-M   'P 1'
#
loop_
_entity.id
_entity.type
_entity.pdbx_description
1 polymer ?
#
loop_
_entity_poly.entity_id
_entity_poly.type
_entity_poly.pdbx_seq_one_letter_code
_entity_poly.pdbx_strand_id
1 'polypeptide(L)'
;MFEDMVPRVEEAVELSRKWAENGWKMKFGPKNVEVVSLKEAEALPVSFIYREEAVNYWHQVHLMGNDAADSGEKAVESLKVGDIDAAEKALYLSSYIERPYENYTTAWKSLYETFKGKMAECA
;
A
#
# COMPACT_ATOMS: atom_id res chain seq x y z
N MET A 1 -17.52 13.85 11.66
CA MET A 1 -18.00 13.29 10.37
C MET A 1 -17.02 12.29 9.74
N PHE A 2 -15.71 12.50 9.89
CA PHE A 2 -14.66 11.57 9.43
C PHE A 2 -13.90 10.87 10.57
N GLU A 3 -14.36 11.00 11.82
CA GLU A 3 -13.69 10.42 13.00
C GLU A 3 -13.61 8.89 12.92
N ASP A 4 -14.58 8.25 12.28
CA ASP A 4 -14.59 6.81 12.00
C ASP A 4 -13.55 6.38 10.95
N MET A 5 -12.96 7.33 10.21
CA MET A 5 -11.95 7.04 9.20
C MET A 5 -10.55 6.94 9.77
N VAL A 6 -10.23 7.72 10.81
CA VAL A 6 -8.91 7.70 11.46
C VAL A 6 -8.42 6.28 11.77
N PRO A 7 -9.17 5.43 12.51
CA PRO A 7 -8.70 4.07 12.82
C PRO A 7 -8.53 3.19 11.58
N ARG A 8 -9.34 3.39 10.53
CA ARG A 8 -9.24 2.62 9.28
C ARG A 8 -8.02 3.05 8.46
N VAL A 9 -7.68 4.33 8.49
CA VAL A 9 -6.46 4.86 7.86
C VAL A 9 -5.23 4.36 8.61
N GLU A 10 -5.23 4.38 9.95
CA GLU A 10 -4.15 3.82 10.78
C GLU A 10 -3.94 2.32 10.50
N GLU A 11 -5.01 1.54 10.34
CA GLU A 11 -4.92 0.13 9.93
C GLU A 11 -4.27 -0.03 8.53
N ALA A 12 -4.67 0.80 7.56
CA ALA A 12 -4.09 0.77 6.22
C ALA A 12 -2.60 1.17 6.20
N VAL A 13 -2.20 2.12 7.05
CA VAL A 13 -0.79 2.48 7.29
C VAL A 13 -0.01 1.22 7.71
N GLU A 14 -0.45 0.56 8.78
CA GLU A 14 0.22 -0.63 9.32
C GLU A 14 0.32 -1.79 8.31
N LEU A 15 -0.74 -2.02 7.53
CA LEU A 15 -0.74 -3.03 6.48
C LEU A 15 0.26 -2.69 5.37
N SER A 16 0.35 -1.42 4.97
CA SER A 16 1.20 -0.97 3.87
C SER A 16 2.69 -1.03 4.22
N ARG A 17 3.05 -0.72 5.47
CA ARG A 17 4.41 -0.93 6.00
C ARG A 17 4.88 -2.38 5.83
N LYS A 18 3.95 -3.32 5.83
CA LYS A 18 4.20 -4.76 5.79
C LYS A 18 3.91 -5.39 4.43
N TRP A 19 3.65 -4.62 3.37
CA TRP A 19 3.36 -5.18 2.04
C TRP A 19 4.45 -6.15 1.55
N ALA A 20 5.73 -5.81 1.71
CA ALA A 20 6.81 -6.70 1.28
C ALA A 20 7.09 -7.89 2.22
N GLU A 21 6.60 -7.81 3.46
CA GLU A 21 6.73 -8.87 4.47
C GLU A 21 5.60 -9.89 4.33
N ASN A 22 4.35 -9.42 4.34
CA ASN A 22 3.16 -10.25 4.16
C ASN A 22 3.07 -10.76 2.72
N GLY A 23 3.35 -9.86 1.78
CA GLY A 23 3.36 -10.06 0.34
C GLY A 23 2.15 -10.79 -0.21
N TRP A 24 2.36 -11.38 -1.39
CA TRP A 24 1.34 -12.01 -2.21
C TRP A 24 2.03 -12.87 -3.27
N LYS A 25 1.27 -13.77 -3.89
CA LYS A 25 1.80 -14.73 -4.86
C LYS A 25 2.28 -14.03 -6.12
N MET A 26 3.60 -13.96 -6.28
CA MET A 26 4.26 -13.48 -7.50
C MET A 26 5.09 -14.59 -8.12
N LYS A 27 5.09 -14.62 -9.46
CA LYS A 27 5.76 -15.65 -10.24
C LYS A 27 6.92 -15.03 -11.00
N PHE A 28 8.09 -15.66 -10.90
CA PHE A 28 9.32 -15.18 -11.54
C PHE A 28 9.88 -16.22 -12.52
N GLY A 29 10.34 -15.72 -13.66
CA GLY A 29 10.90 -16.52 -14.75
C GLY A 29 9.90 -17.44 -15.48
N PRO A 30 10.35 -18.16 -16.53
CA PRO A 30 9.50 -18.96 -17.41
C PRO A 30 8.95 -20.23 -16.74
N LYS A 31 9.55 -20.65 -15.62
CA LYS A 31 9.05 -21.77 -14.80
C LYS A 31 8.01 -21.33 -13.76
N ASN A 32 7.66 -20.04 -13.70
CA ASN A 32 6.66 -19.49 -12.78
C ASN A 32 6.97 -19.84 -11.31
N VAL A 33 8.21 -19.63 -10.88
CA VAL A 33 8.59 -19.88 -9.48
C VAL A 33 7.83 -18.88 -8.60
N GLU A 34 7.02 -19.40 -7.69
CA GLU A 34 6.25 -18.59 -6.74
C GLU A 34 7.17 -18.10 -5.62
N VAL A 35 7.14 -16.79 -5.39
CA VAL A 35 7.87 -16.10 -4.32
C VAL A 35 6.89 -15.11 -3.70
N VAL A 36 6.63 -15.23 -2.39
CA VAL A 36 5.53 -14.49 -1.76
C VAL A 36 5.96 -13.28 -0.94
N SER A 37 7.26 -13.06 -0.72
CA SER A 37 7.76 -11.94 0.08
C SER A 37 9.19 -11.56 -0.27
N LEU A 38 9.65 -10.41 0.23
CA LEU A 38 11.05 -9.98 0.14
C LEU A 38 11.99 -11.02 0.76
N LYS A 39 11.63 -11.53 1.95
CA LYS A 39 12.42 -12.53 2.66
C LYS A 39 12.61 -13.81 1.84
N GLU A 40 11.56 -14.27 1.16
CA GLU A 40 11.67 -15.43 0.28
C GLU A 40 12.53 -15.15 -0.95
N ALA A 41 12.40 -13.95 -1.54
CA ALA A 41 13.20 -13.55 -2.69
C ALA A 41 14.71 -13.51 -2.35
N GLU A 42 15.06 -12.94 -1.19
CA GLU A 42 16.43 -12.87 -0.70
C GLU A 42 17.01 -14.25 -0.40
N ALA A 43 16.17 -15.19 0.07
CA ALA A 43 16.55 -16.57 0.37
C ALA A 43 16.72 -17.47 -0.87
N LEU A 44 16.35 -17.00 -2.07
CA LEU A 44 16.55 -17.77 -3.29
C LEU A 44 18.06 -18.06 -3.51
N PRO A 45 18.40 -19.25 -4.04
CA PRO A 45 19.79 -19.57 -4.36
C PRO A 45 20.39 -18.57 -5.33
N VAL A 46 21.67 -18.23 -5.17
CA VAL A 46 22.40 -17.35 -6.11
C VAL A 46 22.43 -17.92 -7.54
N SER A 47 22.29 -19.24 -7.68
CA SER A 47 22.17 -19.91 -8.99
C SER A 47 20.80 -19.74 -9.66
N PHE A 48 19.80 -19.19 -8.97
CA PHE A 48 18.50 -18.89 -9.56
C PHE A 48 18.61 -17.62 -10.43
N ILE A 49 18.53 -17.80 -11.74
CA ILE A 49 18.75 -16.73 -12.75
C ILE A 49 17.84 -15.51 -12.53
N TYR A 50 16.61 -15.70 -12.04
CA TYR A 50 15.63 -14.63 -11.83
C TYR A 50 15.61 -14.10 -10.39
N ARG A 51 16.66 -14.39 -9.59
CA ARG A 51 16.75 -13.94 -8.19
C ARG A 51 16.73 -12.43 -8.08
N GLU A 52 17.53 -11.74 -8.90
CA GLU A 52 17.61 -10.28 -8.86
C GLU A 52 16.27 -9.63 -9.25
N GLU A 53 15.57 -10.19 -10.24
CA GLU A 53 14.22 -9.75 -10.60
C GLU A 53 13.25 -9.87 -9.41
N ALA A 54 13.25 -11.03 -8.74
CA ALA A 54 12.40 -11.26 -7.57
C ALA A 54 12.73 -10.29 -6.42
N VAL A 55 14.01 -10.13 -6.10
CA VAL A 55 14.47 -9.23 -5.03
C VAL A 55 14.11 -7.78 -5.35
N ASN A 56 14.35 -7.33 -6.58
CA ASN A 56 14.03 -5.96 -6.99
C ASN A 56 12.54 -5.67 -6.94
N TYR A 57 11.70 -6.60 -7.38
CA TYR A 57 10.25 -6.47 -7.27
C TYR A 57 9.82 -6.23 -5.82
N TRP A 58 10.28 -7.09 -4.90
CA TRP A 58 9.87 -7.00 -3.51
C TRP A 58 10.46 -5.79 -2.78
N HIS A 59 11.67 -5.33 -3.15
CA HIS A 59 12.18 -4.04 -2.67
C HIS A 59 11.31 -2.88 -3.17
N GLN A 60 10.85 -2.91 -4.42
CA GLN A 60 9.94 -1.89 -4.91
C GLN A 60 8.61 -1.91 -4.13
N VAL A 61 8.06 -3.09 -3.87
CA VAL A 61 6.86 -3.22 -3.00
C VAL A 61 7.11 -2.65 -1.61
N HIS A 62 8.30 -2.88 -1.03
CA HIS A 62 8.67 -2.33 0.28
C HIS A 62 8.71 -0.80 0.26
N LEU A 63 9.34 -0.21 -0.75
CA LEU A 63 9.43 1.24 -0.89
C LEU A 63 8.04 1.87 -1.09
N MET A 64 7.25 1.33 -2.02
CA MET A 64 5.90 1.83 -2.29
C MET A 64 4.95 1.67 -1.10
N GLY A 65 5.04 0.56 -0.37
CA GLY A 65 4.25 0.36 0.85
C GLY A 65 4.58 1.39 1.93
N ASN A 66 5.86 1.75 2.07
CA ASN A 66 6.28 2.83 2.97
C ASN A 66 5.82 4.21 2.48
N ASP A 67 5.95 4.53 1.20
CA ASP A 67 5.49 5.81 0.66
C ASP A 67 3.96 5.99 0.81
N ALA A 68 3.19 4.91 0.59
CA ALA A 68 1.75 4.91 0.81
C ALA A 68 1.39 5.11 2.28
N ALA A 69 2.13 4.47 3.19
CA ALA A 69 1.98 4.61 4.63
C ALA A 69 2.34 6.02 5.14
N ASP A 70 3.46 6.60 4.69
CA ASP A 70 3.88 7.97 5.02
C ASP A 70 2.81 8.99 4.61
N SER A 71 2.19 8.80 3.45
CA SER A 71 1.07 9.63 3.00
C SER A 71 -0.19 9.36 3.84
N GLY A 72 -0.44 8.12 4.25
CA GLY A 72 -1.53 7.76 5.15
C GLY A 72 -1.42 8.40 6.53
N GLU A 73 -0.21 8.48 7.10
CA GLU A 73 0.05 9.18 8.36
C GLU A 73 -0.30 10.67 8.27
N LYS A 74 0.04 11.33 7.15
CA LYS A 74 -0.36 12.72 6.89
C LYS A 74 -1.88 12.87 6.79
N ALA A 75 -2.57 11.87 6.22
CA ALA A 75 -4.04 11.87 6.20
C ALA A 75 -4.61 11.77 7.62
N VAL A 76 -4.05 10.92 8.48
CA VAL A 76 -4.43 10.81 9.89
C VAL A 76 -4.27 12.14 10.62
N GLU A 77 -3.12 12.78 10.48
CA GLU A 77 -2.85 14.09 11.09
C GLU A 77 -3.85 15.16 10.63
N SER A 78 -4.09 15.23 9.32
CA SER A 78 -5.02 16.19 8.70
C SER A 78 -6.47 15.96 9.17
N LEU A 79 -6.91 14.70 9.24
CA LEU A 79 -8.24 14.33 9.75
C LEU A 79 -8.42 14.74 11.22
N LYS A 80 -7.39 14.57 12.06
CA LYS A 80 -7.42 14.91 13.50
C LYS A 80 -7.57 16.43 13.73
N VAL A 81 -7.04 17.26 12.84
CA VAL A 81 -7.16 18.73 12.92
C VAL A 81 -8.30 19.31 12.08
N GLY A 82 -9.02 18.47 11.33
CA GLY A 82 -10.16 18.87 10.49
C GLY A 82 -9.77 19.49 9.15
N ASP A 83 -8.52 19.30 8.68
CA ASP A 83 -8.09 19.76 7.36
C ASP A 83 -8.49 18.73 6.28
N ILE A 84 -9.70 18.91 5.75
CA ILE A 84 -10.33 17.96 4.83
C ILE A 84 -9.62 17.94 3.46
N ASP A 85 -9.12 19.08 2.97
CA ASP A 85 -8.42 19.16 1.68
C ASP A 85 -7.04 18.48 1.76
N ALA A 86 -6.30 18.69 2.85
CA ALA A 86 -5.04 17.98 3.08
C ALA A 86 -5.26 16.46 3.25
N ALA A 87 -6.30 16.07 3.98
CA ALA A 87 -6.68 14.67 4.12
C ALA A 87 -7.03 14.03 2.77
N GLU A 88 -7.80 14.71 1.91
CA GLU A 88 -8.15 14.22 0.57
C GLU A 88 -6.91 13.95 -0.28
N LYS A 89 -5.99 14.92 -0.34
CA LYS A 89 -4.75 14.82 -1.13
C LYS A 89 -3.87 13.68 -0.67
N ALA A 90 -3.74 13.52 0.65
CA ALA A 90 -2.95 12.45 1.26
C ALA A 90 -3.56 11.07 0.99
N LEU A 91 -4.88 10.92 1.14
CA LEU A 91 -5.60 9.68 0.79
C LEU A 91 -5.52 9.35 -0.70
N TYR A 92 -5.64 10.36 -1.56
CA TYR A 92 -5.48 10.21 -3.01
C TYR A 92 -4.07 9.68 -3.34
N LEU A 93 -3.02 10.27 -2.77
CA LEU A 93 -1.65 9.86 -3.02
C LEU A 93 -1.41 8.40 -2.58
N SER A 94 -1.85 8.00 -1.39
CA SER A 94 -1.77 6.60 -0.96
C SER A 94 -2.50 5.66 -1.93
N SER A 95 -3.70 6.05 -2.38
CA SER A 95 -4.47 5.27 -3.38
C SER A 95 -3.77 5.19 -4.74
N TYR A 96 -3.04 6.25 -5.12
CA TYR A 96 -2.29 6.30 -6.38
C TYR A 96 -1.08 5.37 -6.35
N ILE A 97 -0.35 5.36 -5.23
CA ILE A 97 0.79 4.47 -4.99
C ILE A 97 0.35 3.01 -4.97
N GLU A 98 -0.85 2.70 -4.45
CA GLU A 98 -1.41 1.34 -4.43
C GLU A 98 -1.73 0.79 -5.83
N ARG A 99 -2.02 1.64 -6.84
CA ARG A 99 -2.56 1.23 -8.14
C ARG A 99 -1.81 0.08 -8.83
N PRO A 100 -0.46 0.04 -8.87
CA PRO A 100 0.26 -1.06 -9.50
C PRO A 100 0.01 -2.42 -8.83
N TYR A 101 -0.52 -2.42 -7.60
CA TYR A 101 -0.76 -3.58 -6.76
C TYR A 101 -2.24 -3.86 -6.52
N GLU A 102 -3.15 -3.26 -7.30
CA GLU A 102 -4.60 -3.35 -7.07
C GLU A 102 -5.18 -4.79 -7.15
N ASN A 103 -4.45 -5.70 -7.79
CA ASN A 103 -4.79 -7.13 -7.83
C ASN A 103 -4.52 -7.85 -6.49
N TYR A 104 -3.81 -7.21 -5.56
CA TYR A 104 -3.33 -7.79 -4.31
C TYR A 104 -3.78 -6.98 -3.08
N THR A 105 -3.93 -5.66 -3.22
CA THR A 105 -4.38 -4.76 -2.16
C THR A 105 -5.27 -3.67 -2.72
N THR A 106 -6.33 -3.31 -2.00
CA THR A 106 -7.30 -2.26 -2.38
C THR A 106 -7.70 -1.38 -1.20
N ALA A 107 -6.93 -1.45 -0.11
CA ALA A 107 -7.23 -0.76 1.15
C ALA A 107 -7.29 0.75 0.94
N TRP A 108 -6.30 1.32 0.24
CA TRP A 108 -6.23 2.76 0.02
C TRP A 108 -7.27 3.25 -0.97
N LYS A 109 -7.49 2.49 -2.07
CA LYS A 109 -8.55 2.79 -3.03
C LYS A 109 -9.92 2.84 -2.35
N SER A 110 -10.25 1.84 -1.53
CA SER A 110 -11.52 1.77 -0.81
C SER A 110 -11.69 2.92 0.19
N LEU A 111 -10.62 3.28 0.90
CA LEU A 111 -10.62 4.42 1.83
C LEU A 111 -10.84 5.75 1.10
N TYR A 112 -10.15 5.97 -0.01
CA TYR A 112 -10.31 7.19 -0.80
C TYR A 112 -11.73 7.30 -1.38
N GLU A 113 -12.29 6.23 -1.93
CA GLU A 113 -13.67 6.20 -2.43
C GLU A 113 -14.69 6.47 -1.32
N THR A 114 -14.49 5.86 -0.14
CA THR A 114 -15.33 6.11 1.05
C THR A 114 -15.27 7.58 1.47
N PHE A 115 -14.07 8.15 1.50
CA PHE A 115 -13.84 9.55 1.85
C PHE A 115 -14.58 10.49 0.89
N LYS A 116 -14.45 10.27 -0.42
CA LYS A 116 -15.15 11.03 -1.46
C LYS A 116 -16.67 10.94 -1.33
N GLY A 117 -17.20 9.76 -1.00
CA GLY A 117 -18.63 9.56 -0.74
C GLY A 117 -19.11 10.43 0.42
N LYS A 118 -18.42 10.37 1.57
CA LYS A 118 -18.74 11.21 2.73
C LYS A 118 -18.67 12.71 2.42
N MET A 119 -17.67 13.18 1.66
CA MET A 119 -17.61 14.59 1.28
C MET A 119 -18.79 15.03 0.40
N ALA A 120 -19.27 14.15 -0.49
CA ALA A 120 -20.42 14.46 -1.34
C ALA A 120 -21.73 14.53 -0.55
N GLU A 121 -21.85 13.78 0.55
CA GLU A 121 -22.98 13.85 1.48
C GLU A 121 -22.97 15.12 2.36
N CYS A 122 -21.80 15.77 2.52
CA CYS A 122 -21.66 17.05 3.24
C CYS A 122 -22.00 18.28 2.41
N ALA A 123 -22.03 18.16 1.09
CA ALA A 123 -22.13 19.27 0.13
C ALA A 123 -23.60 19.59 -0.17
#